data_AF-A0A0R3GVH8-F1
#
_entry.id   AF-A0A0R3GVH8-F1
#
_cell.length_a   1.000
_cell.length_b   1.000
_cell.length_c   1.000
_cell.angle_alpha   90.00
_cell.angle_beta   90.00
_cell.angle_gamma   90.00
#
_symmetry.space_group_name_H-M   'P 1'
#
loop_
_entity.id
_entity.type
_entity.pdbx_description
1 polymer ?
#
loop_
_entity_poly.entity_id
_entity_poly.type
_entity_poly.pdbx_seq_one_letter_code
_entity_poly.pdbx_strand_id
1 'polypeptide(L)'
;MRLPLQLGVYSVLALVVPIVTIDGIHNWRGGTLLAVEIASLCGFVTSLLRPVPRAMSRRFLVYTCAVLSTQAVGMLSAIFALAFPRGPGAPAAPAALSVLCSFATGALSLWAFIMVRTWLSRGIREHLPPRTDSRSALRKYAMTSAAVLTVAYASYFALIPRQIVLALTGASLNPDMHPDTGDTGGWIAQTLDLAVAGLEEEPVYIGVAFLLFPGAVRSWKSFATVAAVTSIARTLLHVYYGSGQGNTLGTVSAEFAWCAVWSTISLAVLYWTKSLLPIIIGHGMHNLMENDPSTWNLEGFWPVPILLAEVTALGAAVIGFIIFIVLYVRDEILKARQSKSAPPQPAVP
;
A
#
# COMPACT_ATOMS: atom_id res chain seq x y z
N MET A 1 -24.54 10.12 11.23
CA MET A 1 -24.45 8.68 11.56
C MET A 1 -23.94 7.86 10.37
N ARG A 2 -22.64 7.89 9.98
CA ARG A 2 -22.14 7.13 8.79
C ARG A 2 -20.79 6.43 8.93
N LEU A 3 -20.10 6.61 10.06
CA LEU A 3 -18.96 5.75 10.38
C LEU A 3 -19.35 4.26 10.47
N PRO A 4 -20.52 3.87 11.02
CA PRO A 4 -20.86 2.46 11.21
C PRO A 4 -20.97 1.65 9.92
N LEU A 5 -21.58 2.21 8.87
CA LEU A 5 -21.74 1.51 7.58
C LEU A 5 -20.39 1.38 6.84
N GLN A 6 -19.60 2.45 6.83
CA GLN A 6 -18.25 2.43 6.23
C GLN A 6 -17.30 1.49 6.99
N LEU A 7 -17.44 1.41 8.32
CA LEU A 7 -16.76 0.42 9.16
C LEU A 7 -17.24 -1.00 8.86
N GLY A 8 -18.53 -1.21 8.63
CA GLY A 8 -19.10 -2.50 8.28
C GLY A 8 -18.54 -3.05 6.97
N VAL A 9 -18.58 -2.26 5.89
CA VAL A 9 -18.01 -2.63 4.58
C VAL A 9 -16.51 -2.90 4.68
N TYR A 10 -15.77 -2.01 5.37
CA TYR A 10 -14.35 -2.20 5.62
C TYR A 10 -14.07 -3.52 6.36
N SER A 11 -14.82 -3.81 7.42
CA SER A 11 -14.62 -5.00 8.25
C SER A 11 -14.90 -6.28 7.47
N VAL A 12 -15.89 -6.27 6.56
CA VAL A 12 -16.17 -7.41 5.68
C VAL A 12 -15.01 -7.62 4.72
N LEU A 13 -14.53 -6.57 4.04
CA LEU A 13 -13.40 -6.67 3.11
C LEU A 13 -12.10 -7.10 3.82
N ALA A 14 -11.82 -6.54 5.00
CA ALA A 14 -10.66 -6.88 5.83
C ALA A 14 -10.66 -8.33 6.33
N LEU A 15 -11.82 -9.01 6.32
CA LEU A 15 -11.90 -10.43 6.70
C LEU A 15 -11.91 -11.34 5.46
N VAL A 16 -12.68 -10.98 4.43
CA VAL A 16 -12.83 -11.81 3.23
C VAL A 16 -11.55 -11.90 2.43
N VAL A 17 -10.83 -10.78 2.24
CA VAL A 17 -9.61 -10.76 1.42
C VAL A 17 -8.52 -11.67 2.03
N PRO A 18 -8.20 -11.56 3.33
CA PRO A 18 -7.34 -12.52 4.04
C PRO A 18 -7.80 -13.97 3.94
N ILE A 19 -9.09 -14.25 4.11
CA ILE A 19 -9.60 -15.63 4.05
C ILE A 19 -9.39 -16.27 2.68
N VAL A 20 -9.54 -15.49 1.60
CA VAL A 20 -9.36 -15.99 0.21
C VAL A 20 -7.88 -16.11 -0.17
N THR A 21 -7.00 -15.34 0.48
CA THR A 21 -5.55 -15.30 0.20
C THR A 21 -4.74 -16.28 1.03
N ILE A 22 -5.22 -16.68 2.21
CA ILE A 22 -4.55 -17.64 3.09
C ILE A 22 -4.78 -19.06 2.57
N ASP A 23 -3.79 -19.60 1.87
CA ASP A 23 -3.81 -21.00 1.48
C ASP A 23 -3.58 -21.88 2.74
N GLY A 24 -4.58 -22.68 3.11
CA GLY A 24 -4.51 -23.56 4.27
C GLY A 24 -4.85 -22.92 5.64
N ILE A 25 -5.97 -22.19 5.75
CA ILE A 25 -6.58 -21.76 7.04
C ILE A 25 -6.66 -22.91 8.07
N HIS A 26 -6.70 -24.15 7.60
CA HIS A 26 -6.76 -25.36 8.41
C HIS A 26 -5.44 -25.73 9.13
N ASN A 27 -4.34 -25.03 8.86
CA ASN A 27 -3.07 -25.22 9.57
C ASN A 27 -2.79 -24.08 10.55
N TRP A 28 -1.82 -24.28 11.46
CA TRP A 28 -1.51 -23.31 12.51
C TRP A 28 -1.02 -21.95 11.98
N ARG A 29 -0.40 -21.92 10.78
CA ARG A 29 0.04 -20.67 10.14
C ARG A 29 -1.16 -19.88 9.66
N GLY A 30 -2.10 -20.52 8.97
CA GLY A 30 -3.35 -19.92 8.53
C GLY A 30 -4.20 -19.40 9.69
N GLY A 31 -4.30 -20.17 10.77
CA GLY A 31 -4.96 -19.72 12.01
C GLY A 31 -4.27 -18.52 12.66
N THR A 32 -2.94 -18.47 12.67
CA THR A 32 -2.17 -17.33 13.21
C THR A 32 -2.38 -16.06 12.39
N LEU A 33 -2.32 -16.17 11.05
CA LEU A 33 -2.58 -15.06 10.13
C LEU A 33 -3.97 -14.46 10.38
N LEU A 34 -5.00 -15.30 10.43
CA LEU A 34 -6.38 -14.87 10.66
C LEU A 34 -6.57 -14.24 12.05
N ALA A 35 -5.94 -14.80 13.09
CA ALA A 35 -6.02 -14.24 14.44
C ALA A 35 -5.41 -12.84 14.56
N VAL A 36 -4.24 -12.63 13.94
CA VAL A 36 -3.58 -11.30 13.93
C VAL A 36 -4.40 -10.29 13.15
N GLU A 37 -4.97 -10.68 12.00
CA GLU A 37 -5.84 -9.83 11.20
C GLU A 37 -7.10 -9.40 11.96
N ILE A 38 -7.78 -10.34 12.62
CA ILE A 38 -8.96 -10.03 13.44
C ILE A 38 -8.59 -9.09 14.59
N ALA A 39 -7.49 -9.37 15.30
CA ALA A 39 -7.06 -8.54 16.41
C ALA A 39 -6.67 -7.11 15.97
N SER A 40 -5.97 -6.98 14.84
CA SER A 40 -5.57 -5.69 14.28
C SER A 40 -6.78 -4.90 13.78
N LEU A 41 -7.72 -5.54 13.09
CA LEU A 41 -8.99 -4.96 12.65
C LEU A 41 -9.79 -4.44 13.84
N CYS A 42 -9.98 -5.27 14.88
CA CYS A 42 -10.65 -4.85 16.11
C CYS A 42 -9.96 -3.65 16.77
N GLY A 43 -8.63 -3.65 16.84
CA GLY A 43 -7.84 -2.53 17.36
C GLY A 43 -8.01 -1.24 16.55
N PHE A 44 -8.01 -1.34 15.22
CA PHE A 44 -8.19 -0.22 14.32
C PHE A 44 -9.61 0.37 14.43
N VAL A 45 -10.65 -0.48 14.34
CA VAL A 45 -12.06 -0.09 14.51
C VAL A 45 -12.27 0.57 15.87
N THR A 46 -11.80 -0.06 16.95
CA THR A 46 -11.92 0.49 18.31
C THR A 46 -11.25 1.85 18.42
N SER A 47 -10.11 2.05 17.75
CA SER A 47 -9.42 3.32 17.74
C SER A 47 -10.20 4.41 16.99
N LEU A 48 -10.79 4.09 15.85
CA LEU A 48 -11.60 5.03 15.06
C LEU A 48 -12.93 5.41 15.74
N LEU A 49 -13.44 4.57 16.64
CA LEU A 49 -14.60 4.85 17.48
C LEU A 49 -14.28 5.81 18.64
N ARG A 50 -13.00 6.02 18.96
CA ARG A 50 -12.56 6.91 20.05
C ARG A 50 -12.24 8.33 19.53
N PRO A 51 -12.15 9.33 20.44
CA PRO A 51 -11.67 10.65 20.07
C PRO A 51 -10.26 10.64 19.47
N VAL A 52 -9.98 11.60 18.58
CA VAL A 52 -8.69 11.75 17.89
C VAL A 52 -7.53 11.80 18.90
N PRO A 53 -6.41 11.08 18.66
CA PRO A 53 -5.36 10.92 19.64
C PRO A 53 -4.47 12.16 19.68
N ARG A 54 -4.32 12.72 20.88
CA ARG A 54 -3.41 13.84 21.13
C ARG A 54 -1.96 13.36 21.36
N ALA A 55 -1.79 12.21 22.02
CA ALA A 55 -0.48 11.65 22.33
C ALA A 55 0.15 10.90 21.15
N MET A 56 1.48 11.00 21.02
CA MET A 56 2.27 10.30 19.99
C MET A 56 2.13 8.79 20.07
N SER A 57 2.16 8.20 21.26
CA SER A 57 2.02 6.74 21.46
C SER A 57 0.71 6.20 20.90
N ARG A 58 -0.41 6.91 21.11
CA ARG A 58 -1.71 6.53 20.56
C ARG A 58 -1.77 6.68 19.05
N ARG A 59 -1.09 7.66 18.46
CA ARG A 59 -0.97 7.81 17.00
C ARG A 59 -0.18 6.66 16.40
N PHE A 60 0.92 6.24 17.03
CA PHE A 60 1.65 5.04 16.63
C PHE A 60 0.80 3.79 16.74
N LEU A 61 0.03 3.62 17.81
CA LEU A 61 -0.89 2.49 17.94
C LEU A 61 -1.91 2.45 16.78
N VAL A 62 -2.54 3.59 16.46
CA VAL A 62 -3.48 3.68 15.32
C VAL A 62 -2.79 3.34 14.00
N TYR A 63 -1.57 3.84 13.79
CA TYR A 63 -0.77 3.54 12.61
C TYR A 63 -0.50 2.04 12.51
N THR A 64 0.00 1.42 13.59
CA THR A 64 0.28 -0.02 13.64
C THR A 64 -0.97 -0.85 13.40
N CYS A 65 -2.10 -0.50 14.01
CA CYS A 65 -3.36 -1.21 13.76
C CYS A 65 -3.81 -1.08 12.31
N ALA A 66 -3.69 0.11 11.69
CA ALA A 66 -4.04 0.33 10.29
C ALA A 66 -3.16 -0.49 9.34
N VAL A 67 -1.84 -0.50 9.58
CA VAL A 67 -0.89 -1.32 8.82
C VAL A 67 -1.21 -2.80 8.96
N LEU A 68 -1.39 -3.29 10.18
CA LEU A 68 -1.66 -4.71 10.40
C LEU A 68 -3.03 -5.13 9.87
N SER A 69 -4.07 -4.30 9.94
CA SER A 69 -5.42 -4.64 9.43
C SER A 69 -5.56 -4.52 7.92
N THR A 70 -4.44 -4.43 7.21
CA THR A 70 -4.38 -4.32 5.75
C THR A 70 -3.25 -5.18 5.19
N GLN A 71 -2.14 -5.31 5.92
CA GLN A 71 -0.90 -5.95 5.45
C GLN A 71 -0.44 -7.12 6.33
N ALA A 72 -1.15 -7.49 7.41
CA ALA A 72 -0.67 -8.55 8.31
C ALA A 72 -0.47 -9.89 7.59
N VAL A 73 -1.37 -10.24 6.66
CA VAL A 73 -1.23 -11.47 5.87
C VAL A 73 0.07 -11.47 5.07
N GLY A 74 0.37 -10.39 4.33
CA GLY A 74 1.61 -10.26 3.56
C GLY A 74 2.85 -10.27 4.44
N MET A 75 2.87 -9.48 5.51
CA MET A 75 4.01 -9.41 6.44
C MET A 75 4.32 -10.74 7.12
N LEU A 76 3.30 -11.41 7.66
CA LEU A 76 3.48 -12.68 8.35
C LEU A 76 3.81 -13.80 7.36
N SER A 77 3.26 -13.77 6.14
CA SER A 77 3.66 -14.69 5.07
C SER A 77 5.14 -14.53 4.71
N ALA A 78 5.64 -13.28 4.62
CA ALA A 78 7.05 -13.01 4.38
C ALA A 78 7.95 -13.50 5.53
N ILE A 79 7.53 -13.27 6.78
CA ILE A 79 8.23 -13.78 7.96
C ILE A 79 8.24 -15.31 7.98
N PHE A 80 7.12 -15.96 7.63
CA PHE A 80 7.06 -17.41 7.54
C PHE A 80 7.89 -17.97 6.41
N ALA A 81 7.97 -17.30 5.25
CA ALA A 81 8.86 -17.69 4.17
C ALA A 81 10.32 -17.63 4.62
N LEU A 82 10.71 -16.56 5.32
CA LEU A 82 12.05 -16.42 5.88
C LEU A 82 12.38 -17.51 6.91
N ALA A 83 11.45 -17.80 7.82
CA ALA A 83 11.65 -18.78 8.89
C ALA A 83 11.54 -20.23 8.43
N PHE A 84 10.75 -20.48 7.38
CA PHE A 84 10.48 -21.80 6.83
C PHE A 84 10.61 -21.77 5.31
N PRO A 85 11.85 -21.76 4.78
CA PRO A 85 12.09 -21.70 3.35
C PRO A 85 11.39 -22.85 2.63
N ARG A 86 10.73 -22.53 1.51
CA ARG A 86 10.26 -23.56 0.59
C ARG A 86 11.46 -24.14 -0.17
N GLY A 87 11.28 -25.32 -0.77
CA GLY A 87 12.28 -25.93 -1.64
C GLY A 87 12.63 -25.03 -2.83
N PRO A 88 13.68 -25.39 -3.60
CA PRO A 88 14.16 -24.58 -4.72
C PRO A 88 13.09 -24.39 -5.81
N GLY A 89 13.12 -23.24 -6.49
CA GLY A 89 12.26 -22.92 -7.63
C GLY A 89 11.47 -21.62 -7.44
N ALA A 90 11.36 -20.85 -8.52
CA ALA A 90 10.57 -19.62 -8.57
C ALA A 90 9.07 -19.91 -8.29
N PRO A 91 8.36 -18.97 -7.64
CA PRO A 91 6.92 -19.08 -7.47
C PRO A 91 6.22 -19.11 -8.83
N ALA A 92 5.09 -19.81 -8.90
CA ALA A 92 4.25 -19.82 -10.09
C ALA A 92 3.77 -18.41 -10.43
N ALA A 93 3.59 -18.13 -11.73
CA ALA A 93 3.01 -16.88 -12.20
C ALA A 93 1.64 -16.60 -11.54
N PRO A 94 1.31 -15.33 -11.29
CA PRO A 94 0.08 -14.98 -10.58
C PRO A 94 -1.16 -15.42 -11.38
N ALA A 95 -2.15 -15.99 -10.69
CA ALA A 95 -3.43 -16.32 -11.29
C ALA A 95 -4.36 -15.09 -11.33
N ALA A 96 -5.43 -15.13 -12.14
CA ALA A 96 -6.42 -14.05 -12.15
C ALA A 96 -7.01 -13.76 -10.74
N LEU A 97 -7.13 -14.79 -9.90
CA LEU A 97 -7.59 -14.64 -8.52
C LEU A 97 -6.61 -13.83 -7.65
N SER A 98 -5.30 -13.99 -7.81
CA SER A 98 -4.32 -13.22 -7.03
C SER A 98 -4.38 -11.75 -7.41
N VAL A 99 -4.48 -11.43 -8.70
CA VAL A 99 -4.67 -10.05 -9.18
C VAL A 99 -5.94 -9.43 -8.56
N LEU A 100 -7.05 -10.15 -8.53
CA LEU A 100 -8.28 -9.66 -7.88
C LEU A 100 -8.09 -9.40 -6.37
N CYS A 101 -7.33 -10.26 -5.68
CA CYS A 101 -7.01 -10.07 -4.27
C CYS A 101 -6.10 -8.85 -4.04
N SER A 102 -5.17 -8.60 -4.94
CA SER A 102 -4.28 -7.43 -4.97
C SER A 102 -5.07 -6.12 -5.12
N PHE A 103 -5.99 -6.07 -6.09
CA PHE A 103 -6.95 -4.95 -6.22
C PHE A 103 -7.81 -4.75 -4.96
N ALA A 104 -8.27 -5.84 -4.34
CA ALA A 104 -9.09 -5.78 -3.13
C ALA A 104 -8.28 -5.28 -1.92
N THR A 105 -7.03 -5.71 -1.79
CA THR A 105 -6.07 -5.21 -0.78
C THR A 105 -5.77 -3.73 -0.99
N GLY A 106 -5.56 -3.31 -2.24
CA GLY A 106 -5.40 -1.91 -2.61
C GLY A 106 -6.61 -1.05 -2.22
N ALA A 107 -7.82 -1.55 -2.49
CA ALA A 107 -9.04 -0.90 -2.06
C ALA A 107 -9.13 -0.80 -0.52
N LEU A 108 -8.77 -1.87 0.19
CA LEU A 108 -8.76 -1.92 1.66
C LEU A 108 -7.79 -0.90 2.26
N SER A 109 -6.55 -0.85 1.77
CA SER A 109 -5.52 0.10 2.16
C SER A 109 -5.95 1.56 1.97
N LEU A 110 -6.56 1.86 0.82
CA LEU A 110 -7.11 3.18 0.57
C LEU A 110 -8.27 3.51 1.52
N TRP A 111 -9.14 2.54 1.77
CA TRP A 111 -10.28 2.75 2.67
C TRP A 111 -9.80 3.08 4.08
N ALA A 112 -8.79 2.38 4.59
CA ALA A 112 -8.13 2.70 5.86
C ALA A 112 -7.59 4.15 5.89
N PHE A 113 -6.90 4.57 4.82
CA PHE A 113 -6.44 5.96 4.67
C PHE A 113 -7.60 6.97 4.70
N ILE A 114 -8.67 6.74 3.95
CA ILE A 114 -9.85 7.62 3.90
C ILE A 114 -10.55 7.68 5.25
N MET A 115 -10.65 6.55 5.96
CA MET A 115 -11.24 6.47 7.28
C MET A 115 -10.45 7.29 8.30
N VAL A 116 -9.12 7.14 8.33
CA VAL A 116 -8.25 7.96 9.19
C VAL A 116 -8.37 9.44 8.83
N ARG A 117 -8.34 9.78 7.55
CA ARG A 117 -8.50 11.17 7.08
C ARG A 117 -9.83 11.77 7.52
N THR A 118 -10.92 11.02 7.35
CA THR A 118 -12.26 11.44 7.75
C THR A 118 -12.36 11.59 9.26
N TRP A 119 -11.86 10.62 10.01
CA TRP A 119 -11.83 10.66 11.47
C TRP A 119 -11.05 11.85 12.02
N LEU A 120 -9.84 12.12 11.49
CA LEU A 120 -9.04 13.30 11.86
C LEU A 120 -9.76 14.59 11.49
N SER A 121 -10.40 14.65 10.32
CA SER A 121 -11.18 15.82 9.93
C SER A 121 -12.38 16.07 10.85
N ARG A 122 -13.02 15.03 11.41
CA ARG A 122 -14.10 15.21 12.41
C ARG A 122 -13.58 15.75 13.74
N GLY A 123 -12.34 15.42 14.12
CA GLY A 123 -11.72 15.96 15.33
C GLY A 123 -11.05 17.33 15.17
N ILE A 124 -10.77 17.77 13.93
CA ILE A 124 -10.06 19.03 13.63
C ILE A 124 -10.95 20.06 12.90
N ARG A 125 -12.04 19.65 12.23
CA ARG A 125 -12.93 20.55 11.49
C ARG A 125 -14.28 20.64 12.11
N GLU A 126 -14.36 21.61 12.99
CA GLU A 126 -15.48 22.54 12.97
C GLU A 126 -15.15 23.80 12.13
N HIS A 127 -13.90 24.19 11.83
CA HIS A 127 -13.64 25.57 11.31
C HIS A 127 -12.48 25.82 10.30
N LEU A 128 -11.96 24.85 9.53
CA LEU A 128 -10.91 25.18 8.54
C LEU A 128 -11.42 25.28 7.10
N PRO A 129 -11.43 26.49 6.49
CA PRO A 129 -11.87 26.68 5.11
C PRO A 129 -11.03 25.83 4.14
N PRO A 130 -11.61 25.41 3.00
CA PRO A 130 -10.84 24.73 1.96
C PRO A 130 -9.70 25.65 1.52
N ARG A 131 -8.45 25.18 1.62
CA ARG A 131 -7.30 25.89 1.06
C ARG A 131 -7.45 25.89 -0.46
N THR A 132 -7.62 27.07 -1.04
CA THR A 132 -7.53 27.28 -2.48
C THR A 132 -6.06 27.24 -2.88
N ASP A 133 -5.66 26.22 -3.62
CA ASP A 133 -4.32 26.15 -4.20
C ASP A 133 -4.29 27.01 -5.47
N SER A 134 -3.68 28.19 -5.35
CA SER A 134 -3.56 29.21 -6.41
C SER A 134 -2.56 28.86 -7.52
N ARG A 135 -1.89 27.70 -7.45
CA ARG A 135 -0.96 27.27 -8.51
C ARG A 135 -1.71 26.97 -9.82
N SER A 136 -1.10 27.38 -10.93
CA SER A 136 -1.58 27.07 -12.29
C SER A 136 -1.63 25.56 -12.54
N ALA A 137 -2.51 25.12 -13.45
CA ALA A 137 -2.64 23.72 -13.83
C ALA A 137 -1.32 23.12 -14.34
N LEU A 138 -0.58 23.87 -15.15
CA LEU A 138 0.75 23.47 -15.65
C LEU A 138 1.74 23.25 -14.52
N ARG A 139 1.77 24.12 -13.51
CA ARG A 139 2.66 23.97 -12.34
C ARG A 139 2.28 22.75 -11.51
N LYS A 140 0.98 22.48 -11.33
CA LYS A 140 0.49 21.27 -10.64
C LYS A 140 0.89 20.00 -11.38
N TYR A 141 0.76 19.99 -12.70
CA TYR A 141 1.19 18.88 -13.55
C TYR A 141 2.70 18.65 -13.44
N ALA A 142 3.52 19.67 -13.69
CA ALA A 142 4.97 19.58 -13.62
C ALA A 142 5.47 19.11 -12.25
N MET A 143 4.89 19.64 -11.15
CA MET A 143 5.23 19.18 -9.79
C MET A 143 4.84 17.72 -9.55
N THR A 144 3.69 17.30 -10.05
CA THR A 144 3.20 15.92 -9.93
C THR A 144 4.12 14.96 -10.70
N SER A 145 4.46 15.28 -11.96
CA SER A 145 5.37 14.49 -12.79
C SER A 145 6.77 14.40 -12.17
N ALA A 146 7.32 15.53 -11.69
CA ALA A 146 8.60 15.54 -11.01
C ALA A 146 8.58 14.68 -9.72
N ALA A 147 7.48 14.72 -8.97
CA ALA A 147 7.31 13.89 -7.77
C ALA A 147 7.19 12.39 -8.11
N VAL A 148 6.44 12.04 -9.16
CA VAL A 148 6.35 10.65 -9.65
C VAL A 148 7.72 10.14 -10.03
N LEU A 149 8.47 10.90 -10.85
CA LEU A 149 9.84 10.53 -11.24
C LEU A 149 10.76 10.43 -10.03
N THR A 150 10.69 11.38 -9.10
CA THR A 150 11.52 11.32 -7.87
C THR A 150 11.28 10.04 -7.09
N VAL A 151 10.01 9.62 -6.94
CA VAL A 151 9.66 8.37 -6.26
C VAL A 151 10.10 7.16 -7.08
N ALA A 152 9.79 7.13 -8.38
CA ALA A 152 10.16 6.02 -9.26
C ALA A 152 11.68 5.79 -9.31
N TYR A 153 12.49 6.86 -9.23
CA TYR A 153 13.94 6.78 -9.16
C TYR A 153 14.50 6.59 -7.74
N ALA A 154 13.71 6.86 -6.69
CA ALA A 154 14.14 6.72 -5.30
C ALA A 154 14.55 5.28 -4.96
N SER A 155 13.88 4.29 -5.55
CA SER A 155 14.20 2.86 -5.37
C SER A 155 15.55 2.50 -5.96
N TYR A 156 15.91 2.98 -7.16
CA TYR A 156 17.24 2.75 -7.73
C TYR A 156 18.35 3.31 -6.82
N PHE A 157 18.14 4.50 -6.27
CA PHE A 157 19.06 5.03 -5.25
C PHE A 157 19.05 4.20 -3.97
N ALA A 158 17.89 3.64 -3.58
CA ALA A 158 17.75 2.76 -2.43
C ALA A 158 18.39 1.38 -2.64
N LEU A 159 18.63 0.94 -3.88
CA LEU A 159 19.38 -0.28 -4.18
C LEU A 159 20.87 -0.14 -3.80
N ILE A 160 21.45 1.06 -3.91
CA ILE A 160 22.86 1.29 -3.57
C ILE A 160 23.18 0.88 -2.11
N PRO A 161 22.48 1.40 -1.07
CA PRO A 161 22.74 0.98 0.30
C PRO A 161 22.36 -0.48 0.56
N ARG A 162 21.37 -1.05 -0.15
CA ARG A 162 21.07 -2.49 -0.10
C ARG A 162 22.30 -3.31 -0.52
N GLN A 163 22.88 -2.99 -1.68
CA GLN A 163 24.07 -3.68 -2.21
C GLN A 163 25.30 -3.49 -1.32
N ILE A 164 25.49 -2.30 -0.73
CA ILE A 164 26.56 -2.06 0.24
C ILE A 164 26.40 -2.99 1.45
N VAL A 165 25.20 -3.11 2.01
CA VAL A 165 24.97 -3.99 3.18
C VAL A 165 25.19 -5.45 2.82
N LEU A 166 24.70 -5.91 1.65
CA LEU A 166 24.95 -7.28 1.18
C LEU A 166 26.45 -7.56 1.05
N ALA A 167 27.20 -6.66 0.42
CA ALA A 167 28.64 -6.77 0.25
C ALA A 167 29.40 -6.80 1.60
N LEU A 168 29.01 -5.94 2.55
CA LEU A 168 29.65 -5.86 3.87
C LEU A 168 29.34 -7.07 4.76
N THR A 169 28.16 -7.67 4.60
CA THR A 169 27.70 -8.79 5.44
C THR A 169 27.98 -10.16 4.82
N GLY A 170 28.34 -10.20 3.54
CA GLY A 170 28.43 -11.45 2.76
C GLY A 170 27.09 -12.15 2.58
N ALA A 171 25.97 -11.44 2.78
CA ALA A 171 24.64 -11.97 2.56
C ALA A 171 24.26 -11.92 1.07
N SER A 172 23.41 -12.86 0.66
CA SER A 172 22.79 -12.89 -0.66
C SER A 172 21.28 -12.86 -0.53
N LEU A 173 20.59 -12.43 -1.58
CA LEU A 173 19.13 -12.47 -1.65
C LEU A 173 18.71 -13.66 -2.50
N ASN A 174 17.53 -14.19 -2.20
CA ASN A 174 16.96 -15.28 -2.96
C ASN A 174 16.49 -14.75 -4.33
N PRO A 175 17.07 -15.24 -5.44
CA PRO A 175 16.67 -14.81 -6.78
C PRO A 175 15.28 -15.36 -7.17
N ASP A 176 14.85 -16.48 -6.59
CA ASP A 176 13.63 -17.20 -6.92
C ASP A 176 12.41 -16.64 -6.15
N MET A 177 12.38 -15.34 -5.87
CA MET A 177 11.35 -14.72 -5.04
C MET A 177 10.19 -14.13 -5.81
N HIS A 178 10.35 -14.03 -7.13
CA HIS A 178 9.33 -13.56 -8.05
C HIS A 178 9.17 -14.54 -9.20
N PRO A 179 7.97 -14.61 -9.81
CA PRO A 179 7.80 -15.31 -11.07
C PRO A 179 8.67 -14.63 -12.12
N ASP A 180 9.62 -15.36 -12.68
CA ASP A 180 10.57 -14.88 -13.67
C ASP A 180 10.30 -15.42 -15.08
N THR A 181 9.41 -16.40 -15.22
CA THR A 181 9.06 -17.06 -16.49
C THR A 181 7.58 -17.47 -16.52
N GLY A 182 7.02 -17.64 -17.73
CA GLY A 182 5.63 -18.04 -17.91
C GLY A 182 5.09 -17.76 -19.32
N ASP A 183 3.76 -17.79 -19.45
CA ASP A 183 3.04 -17.45 -20.68
C ASP A 183 2.56 -15.98 -20.69
N THR A 184 1.99 -15.54 -21.81
CA THR A 184 1.41 -14.20 -21.96
C THR A 184 0.37 -13.87 -20.87
N GLY A 185 -0.44 -14.86 -20.45
CA GLY A 185 -1.47 -14.67 -19.43
C GLY A 185 -0.89 -14.37 -18.05
N GLY A 186 0.13 -15.13 -17.65
CA GLY A 186 0.89 -14.91 -16.42
C GLY A 186 1.63 -13.58 -16.43
N TRP A 187 2.20 -13.18 -17.57
CA TRP A 187 2.87 -11.88 -17.69
C TRP A 187 1.90 -10.70 -17.49
N ILE A 188 0.70 -10.77 -18.09
CA ILE A 188 -0.35 -9.75 -17.91
C ILE A 188 -0.76 -9.68 -16.43
N ALA A 189 -0.95 -10.84 -15.79
CA ALA A 189 -1.32 -10.90 -14.38
C ALA A 189 -0.25 -10.28 -13.48
N GLN A 190 1.02 -10.65 -13.68
CA GLN A 190 2.17 -10.06 -12.99
C GLN A 190 2.25 -8.55 -13.20
N THR A 191 2.08 -8.09 -14.44
CA THR A 191 2.11 -6.66 -14.78
C THR A 191 1.02 -5.87 -14.03
N LEU A 192 -0.19 -6.43 -13.96
CA LEU A 192 -1.30 -5.79 -13.22
C LEU A 192 -1.05 -5.78 -11.70
N ASP A 193 -0.50 -6.87 -11.17
CA ASP A 193 -0.13 -6.99 -9.75
C ASP A 193 0.92 -5.93 -9.36
N LEU A 194 2.01 -5.85 -10.13
CA LEU A 194 3.07 -4.86 -9.94
C LEU A 194 2.57 -3.43 -10.09
N ALA A 195 1.67 -3.18 -11.04
CA ALA A 195 1.08 -1.85 -11.24
C ALA A 195 0.22 -1.40 -10.05
N VAL A 196 -0.43 -2.33 -9.34
CA VAL A 196 -1.33 -2.03 -8.22
C VAL A 196 -0.62 -2.06 -6.85
N ALA A 197 0.61 -2.58 -6.76
CA ALA A 197 1.41 -2.61 -5.53
C ALA A 197 1.51 -1.24 -4.83
N GLY A 198 1.66 -0.15 -5.61
CA GLY A 198 1.65 1.21 -5.06
C GLY A 198 0.36 1.58 -4.33
N LEU A 199 -0.78 1.03 -4.77
CA LEU A 199 -2.08 1.23 -4.14
C LEU A 199 -2.25 0.36 -2.90
N GLU A 200 -1.70 -0.85 -2.90
CA GLU A 200 -1.71 -1.73 -1.73
C GLU A 200 -0.92 -1.17 -0.57
N GLU A 201 0.25 -0.62 -0.86
CA GLU A 201 1.22 -0.29 0.17
C GLU A 201 1.15 1.17 0.64
N GLU A 202 1.19 2.11 -0.31
CA GLU A 202 1.46 3.52 0.00
C GLU A 202 0.37 4.23 0.82
N PRO A 203 -0.95 3.96 0.63
CA PRO A 203 -1.97 4.57 1.47
C PRO A 203 -1.78 4.33 2.95
N VAL A 204 -1.24 3.17 3.33
CA VAL A 204 -1.11 2.79 4.74
C VAL A 204 0.28 3.10 5.24
N TYR A 205 1.34 2.67 4.54
CA TYR A 205 2.71 2.91 5.02
C TYR A 205 3.04 4.40 5.11
N ILE A 206 2.77 5.16 4.04
CA ILE A 206 3.17 6.56 3.94
C ILE A 206 1.97 7.50 4.17
N GLY A 207 0.80 7.17 3.62
CA GLY A 207 -0.40 8.00 3.73
C GLY A 207 -0.93 8.13 5.16
N VAL A 208 -1.20 7.02 5.85
CA VAL A 208 -1.69 7.05 7.25
C VAL A 208 -0.65 7.66 8.19
N ALA A 209 0.64 7.38 7.99
CA ALA A 209 1.72 8.01 8.73
C ALA A 209 1.69 9.55 8.59
N PHE A 210 1.63 10.05 7.36
CA PHE A 210 1.55 11.50 7.09
C PHE A 210 0.35 12.16 7.79
N LEU A 211 -0.81 11.51 7.75
CA LEU A 211 -2.04 12.01 8.39
C LEU A 211 -1.92 12.08 9.91
N LEU A 212 -1.33 11.07 10.54
CA LEU A 212 -1.21 10.99 12.00
C LEU A 212 -0.07 11.87 12.54
N PHE A 213 0.95 12.14 11.72
CA PHE A 213 2.12 12.92 12.11
C PHE A 213 2.31 14.19 11.26
N PRO A 214 1.33 15.11 11.17
CA PRO A 214 1.39 16.25 10.25
C PRO A 214 2.52 17.25 10.57
N GLY A 215 3.03 17.23 11.80
CA GLY A 215 4.12 18.08 12.27
C GLY A 215 5.52 17.48 12.14
N ALA A 216 5.68 16.28 11.56
CA ALA A 216 6.98 15.61 11.53
C ALA A 216 8.06 16.45 10.84
N VAL A 217 7.70 17.22 9.80
CA VAL A 217 8.62 18.13 9.09
C VAL A 217 9.15 19.29 9.93
N ARG A 218 8.58 19.57 11.10
CA ARG A 218 9.04 20.65 11.98
C ARG A 218 10.32 20.28 12.74
N SER A 219 10.68 19.00 12.78
CA SER A 219 11.89 18.53 13.46
C SER A 219 12.43 17.30 12.76
N TRP A 220 13.73 17.32 12.44
CA TRP A 220 14.41 16.16 11.87
C TRP A 220 14.21 14.90 12.70
N LYS A 221 14.24 15.00 14.03
CA LYS A 221 14.03 13.86 14.94
C LYS A 221 12.64 13.24 14.76
N SER A 222 11.60 14.07 14.67
CA SER A 222 10.23 13.58 14.47
C SER A 222 10.06 12.96 13.08
N PHE A 223 10.63 13.59 12.05
CA PHE A 223 10.63 13.04 10.69
C PHE A 223 11.34 11.69 10.63
N ALA A 224 12.55 11.58 11.18
CA ALA A 224 13.33 10.36 11.23
C ALA A 224 12.62 9.25 12.03
N THR A 225 11.92 9.59 13.11
CA THR A 225 11.13 8.60 13.89
C THR A 225 9.99 8.04 13.06
N VAL A 226 9.25 8.89 12.35
CA VAL A 226 8.16 8.43 11.47
C VAL A 226 8.73 7.60 10.33
N ALA A 227 9.79 8.07 9.67
CA ALA A 227 10.47 7.34 8.61
C ALA A 227 10.95 5.96 9.09
N ALA A 228 11.57 5.87 10.27
CA ALA A 228 12.01 4.60 10.83
C ALA A 228 10.83 3.63 11.04
N VAL A 229 9.72 4.10 11.60
CA VAL A 229 8.53 3.26 11.81
C VAL A 229 7.91 2.80 10.49
N THR A 230 7.80 3.67 9.49
CA THR A 230 7.29 3.28 8.16
C THR A 230 8.24 2.32 7.46
N SER A 231 9.55 2.46 7.68
CA SER A 231 10.58 1.59 7.11
C SER A 231 10.53 0.21 7.72
N ILE A 232 10.45 0.10 9.06
CA ILE A 232 10.29 -1.20 9.75
C ILE A 232 9.05 -1.93 9.24
N ALA A 233 7.91 -1.23 9.17
CA ALA A 233 6.67 -1.81 8.68
C ALA A 233 6.84 -2.38 7.26
N ARG A 234 7.43 -1.59 6.34
CA ARG A 234 7.69 -2.06 4.97
C ARG A 234 8.69 -3.21 4.91
N THR A 235 9.75 -3.19 5.72
CA THR A 235 10.74 -4.26 5.77
C THR A 235 10.10 -5.59 6.12
N LEU A 236 9.14 -5.62 7.05
CA LEU A 236 8.43 -6.86 7.42
C LEU A 236 7.69 -7.50 6.23
N LEU A 237 7.26 -6.72 5.23
CA LEU A 237 6.67 -7.25 4.01
C LEU A 237 7.72 -7.82 3.04
N HIS A 238 8.97 -7.35 3.10
CA HIS A 238 10.03 -7.68 2.13
C HIS A 238 11.08 -8.66 2.66
N VAL A 239 11.01 -9.04 3.93
CA VAL A 239 11.99 -9.99 4.50
C VAL A 239 12.02 -11.36 3.82
N TYR A 240 11.01 -11.69 3.00
CA TYR A 240 10.99 -12.92 2.21
C TYR A 240 12.20 -13.04 1.27
N TYR A 241 12.80 -11.94 0.81
CA TYR A 241 14.01 -11.97 -0.01
C TYR A 241 15.19 -12.70 0.66
N GLY A 242 15.20 -12.82 1.99
CA GLY A 242 16.23 -13.55 2.72
C GLY A 242 16.00 -15.06 2.84
N SER A 243 14.86 -15.59 2.39
CA SER A 243 14.51 -17.00 2.59
C SER A 243 15.50 -17.94 1.89
N GLY A 244 16.06 -18.88 2.65
CA GLY A 244 17.03 -19.87 2.15
C GLY A 244 18.48 -19.37 2.01
N GLN A 245 18.78 -18.12 2.35
CA GLN A 245 20.09 -17.50 2.07
C GLN A 245 21.14 -17.61 3.20
N GLY A 246 20.83 -18.29 4.30
CA GLY A 246 21.77 -18.59 5.40
C GLY A 246 22.13 -17.41 6.32
N ASN A 247 22.37 -16.20 5.80
CA ASN A 247 22.67 -14.99 6.58
C ASN A 247 21.42 -14.10 6.76
N THR A 248 20.48 -14.54 7.59
CA THR A 248 19.20 -13.84 7.82
C THR A 248 19.36 -12.41 8.33
N LEU A 249 20.32 -12.15 9.22
CA LEU A 249 20.53 -10.80 9.75
C LEU A 249 21.03 -9.85 8.67
N GLY A 250 21.98 -10.31 7.83
CA GLY A 250 22.50 -9.53 6.71
C GLY A 250 21.42 -9.21 5.68
N THR A 251 20.58 -10.19 5.31
CA THR A 251 19.48 -9.98 4.35
C THR A 251 18.42 -9.03 4.89
N VAL A 252 17.94 -9.22 6.12
CA VAL A 252 16.98 -8.30 6.75
C VAL A 252 17.55 -6.89 6.88
N SER A 253 18.86 -6.76 7.18
CA SER A 253 19.52 -5.45 7.24
C SER A 253 19.59 -4.77 5.88
N ALA A 254 19.84 -5.54 4.81
CA ALA A 254 19.85 -5.02 3.44
C ALA A 254 18.44 -4.56 3.02
N GLU A 255 17.41 -5.37 3.31
CA GLU A 255 16.01 -4.99 3.06
C GLU A 255 15.59 -3.76 3.87
N PHE A 256 16.05 -3.65 5.11
CA PHE A 256 15.83 -2.46 5.93
C PHE A 256 16.47 -1.22 5.31
N ALA A 257 17.71 -1.30 4.82
CA ALA A 257 18.38 -0.18 4.18
C ALA A 257 17.65 0.31 2.92
N TRP A 258 17.18 -0.61 2.09
CA TRP A 258 16.35 -0.32 0.92
C TRP A 258 15.03 0.36 1.32
N CYS A 259 14.26 -0.27 2.22
CA CYS A 259 12.99 0.24 2.72
C CYS A 259 13.14 1.61 3.41
N ALA A 260 14.27 1.84 4.08
CA ALA A 260 14.58 3.09 4.77
C ALA A 260 14.71 4.27 3.82
N VAL A 261 15.48 4.12 2.75
CA VAL A 261 15.65 5.17 1.75
C VAL A 261 14.33 5.41 1.02
N TRP A 262 13.65 4.34 0.57
CA TRP A 262 12.34 4.45 -0.09
C TRP A 262 11.31 5.19 0.77
N SER A 263 11.09 4.72 2.00
CA SER A 263 10.08 5.31 2.88
C SER A 263 10.40 6.75 3.25
N THR A 264 11.69 7.07 3.41
CA THR A 264 12.13 8.43 3.71
C THR A 264 11.85 9.39 2.54
N ILE A 265 12.19 9.00 1.31
CA ILE A 265 11.95 9.82 0.12
C ILE A 265 10.45 9.96 -0.13
N SER A 266 9.69 8.86 -0.10
CA SER A 266 8.24 8.87 -0.27
C SER A 266 7.54 9.77 0.75
N LEU A 267 7.96 9.72 2.01
CA LEU A 267 7.44 10.59 3.06
C LEU A 267 7.82 12.07 2.81
N ALA A 268 9.06 12.35 2.43
CA ALA A 268 9.50 13.71 2.09
C ALA A 268 8.71 14.29 0.90
N VAL A 269 8.54 13.52 -0.17
CA VAL A 269 7.76 13.90 -1.36
C VAL A 269 6.29 14.11 -0.98
N LEU A 270 5.70 13.27 -0.14
CA LEU A 270 4.33 13.47 0.34
C LEU A 270 4.21 14.74 1.18
N TYR A 271 5.18 15.04 2.05
CA TYR A 271 5.18 16.30 2.79
C TYR A 271 5.38 17.53 1.89
N TRP A 272 6.11 17.41 0.80
CA TRP A 272 6.32 18.50 -0.16
C TRP A 272 5.09 18.74 -1.05
N THR A 273 4.54 17.68 -1.64
CA THR A 273 3.43 17.75 -2.60
C THR A 273 2.07 17.81 -1.93
N LYS A 274 1.94 17.30 -0.70
CA LYS A 274 0.67 17.05 0.00
C LYS A 274 -0.27 16.13 -0.77
N SER A 275 0.27 15.32 -1.68
CA SER A 275 -0.48 14.38 -2.50
C SER A 275 0.15 12.99 -2.39
N LEU A 276 -0.69 12.00 -2.13
CA LEU A 276 -0.27 10.59 -2.09
C LEU A 276 -0.16 9.99 -3.50
N LEU A 277 -0.89 10.56 -4.46
CA LEU A 277 -0.98 10.04 -5.83
C LEU A 277 0.40 9.88 -6.52
N PRO A 278 1.35 10.83 -6.42
CA PRO A 278 2.68 10.64 -6.99
C PRO A 278 3.44 9.46 -6.39
N ILE A 279 3.21 9.16 -5.12
CA ILE A 279 3.87 8.05 -4.43
C ILE A 279 3.32 6.72 -4.95
N ILE A 280 1.99 6.60 -5.05
CA ILE A 280 1.30 5.41 -5.58
C ILE A 280 1.76 5.13 -7.02
N ILE A 281 1.72 6.14 -7.89
CA ILE A 281 2.12 6.00 -9.30
C ILE A 281 3.61 5.69 -9.40
N GLY A 282 4.46 6.41 -8.66
CA GLY A 282 5.90 6.18 -8.67
C GLY A 282 6.30 4.78 -8.21
N HIS A 283 5.59 4.23 -7.22
CA HIS A 283 5.76 2.84 -6.79
C HIS A 283 5.37 1.86 -7.91
N GLY A 284 4.15 1.97 -8.46
CA GLY A 284 3.73 1.08 -9.55
C GLY A 284 4.67 1.15 -10.76
N MET A 285 5.13 2.36 -11.13
CA MET A 285 6.12 2.53 -12.19
C MET A 285 7.45 1.84 -11.87
N HIS A 286 7.93 1.93 -10.63
CA HIS A 286 9.15 1.24 -10.22
C HIS A 286 9.05 -0.27 -10.43
N ASN A 287 8.00 -0.88 -9.91
CA ASN A 287 7.80 -2.33 -9.98
C ASN A 287 7.67 -2.80 -11.44
N LEU A 288 7.02 -1.99 -12.30
CA LEU A 288 6.96 -2.26 -13.73
C LEU A 288 8.34 -2.18 -14.41
N MET A 289 9.20 -1.24 -14.01
CA MET A 289 10.56 -1.15 -14.56
C MET A 289 11.47 -2.31 -14.14
N GLU A 290 11.13 -3.03 -13.06
CA GLU A 290 11.84 -4.25 -12.64
C GLU A 290 11.27 -5.52 -13.28
N ASN A 291 10.11 -5.44 -13.95
CA ASN A 291 9.53 -6.55 -14.68
C ASN A 291 10.29 -6.73 -16.01
N ASP A 292 11.13 -7.76 -16.13
CA ASP A 292 11.83 -8.05 -17.38
C ASP A 292 10.92 -8.87 -18.32
N PRO A 293 10.39 -8.29 -19.41
CA PRO A 293 9.53 -9.04 -20.33
C PRO A 293 10.32 -10.06 -21.19
N SER A 294 11.65 -9.98 -21.24
CA SER A 294 12.48 -10.83 -22.10
C SER A 294 12.56 -12.29 -21.62
N THR A 295 12.20 -12.54 -20.37
CA THR A 295 12.19 -13.88 -19.75
C THR A 295 10.84 -14.61 -19.92
N TRP A 296 9.84 -13.97 -20.53
CA TRP A 296 8.49 -14.51 -20.72
C TRP A 296 8.25 -15.00 -22.15
N ASN A 297 7.44 -16.05 -22.30
CA ASN A 297 7.00 -16.54 -23.61
C ASN A 297 5.79 -15.73 -24.09
N LEU A 298 6.07 -14.56 -24.69
CA LEU A 298 5.06 -13.61 -25.12
C LEU A 298 4.59 -13.86 -26.56
N GLU A 299 3.57 -14.69 -26.72
CA GLU A 299 2.92 -14.88 -28.02
C GLU A 299 2.13 -13.62 -28.43
N GLY A 300 2.44 -13.05 -29.60
CA GLY A 300 1.68 -11.94 -30.20
C GLY A 300 2.06 -10.52 -29.75
N PHE A 301 3.01 -10.37 -28.82
CA PHE A 301 3.53 -9.06 -28.38
C PHE A 301 4.92 -8.79 -28.98
N TRP A 302 5.01 -7.88 -29.96
CA TRP A 302 6.28 -7.28 -30.40
C TRP A 302 6.69 -6.17 -29.39
N PRO A 303 7.94 -5.64 -29.35
CA PRO A 303 8.43 -4.85 -28.20
C PRO A 303 7.67 -3.55 -27.90
N VAL A 304 7.07 -2.90 -28.89
CA VAL A 304 6.27 -1.68 -28.72
C VAL A 304 4.94 -1.95 -27.97
N PRO A 305 4.21 -3.03 -28.28
CA PRO A 305 3.08 -3.52 -27.48
C PRO A 305 3.33 -3.73 -25.99
N ILE A 306 4.54 -4.11 -25.56
CA ILE A 306 4.86 -4.41 -24.16
C ILE A 306 4.89 -3.14 -23.32
N LEU A 307 5.68 -2.14 -23.73
CA LEU A 307 5.73 -0.84 -23.06
C LEU A 307 4.35 -0.16 -23.05
N LEU A 308 3.59 -0.28 -24.16
CA LEU A 308 2.24 0.24 -24.24
C LEU A 308 1.29 -0.50 -23.28
N ALA A 309 1.44 -1.81 -23.14
CA ALA A 309 0.64 -2.64 -22.23
C ALA A 309 0.98 -2.37 -20.76
N GLU A 310 2.24 -2.12 -20.39
CA GLU A 310 2.63 -1.71 -19.04
C GLU A 310 2.09 -0.32 -18.68
N VAL A 311 2.20 0.64 -19.60
CA VAL A 311 1.60 1.98 -19.44
C VAL A 311 0.07 1.89 -19.40
N THR A 312 -0.53 0.99 -20.19
CA THR A 312 -1.97 0.74 -20.19
C THR A 312 -2.41 0.01 -18.93
N ALA A 313 -1.60 -0.88 -18.36
CA ALA A 313 -1.86 -1.59 -17.12
C ALA A 313 -1.75 -0.64 -15.92
N LEU A 314 -0.73 0.22 -15.88
CA LEU A 314 -0.63 1.32 -14.92
C LEU A 314 -1.81 2.29 -15.08
N GLY A 315 -2.14 2.63 -16.32
CA GLY A 315 -3.28 3.46 -16.67
C GLY A 315 -4.61 2.82 -16.24
N ALA A 316 -4.80 1.52 -16.46
CA ALA A 316 -6.00 0.77 -16.12
C ALA A 316 -6.09 0.47 -14.61
N ALA A 317 -4.97 0.29 -13.92
CA ALA A 317 -4.90 0.20 -12.48
C ALA A 317 -5.30 1.54 -11.85
N VAL A 318 -4.78 2.66 -12.35
CA VAL A 318 -5.12 4.02 -11.89
C VAL A 318 -6.54 4.44 -12.30
N ILE A 319 -7.00 4.10 -13.51
CA ILE A 319 -8.36 4.40 -14.01
C ILE A 319 -9.38 3.48 -13.34
N GLY A 320 -9.10 2.18 -13.22
CA GLY A 320 -9.91 1.22 -12.46
C GLY A 320 -10.03 1.64 -11.00
N PHE A 321 -8.94 2.14 -10.41
CA PHE A 321 -8.90 2.78 -9.09
C PHE A 321 -9.79 4.04 -9.02
N ILE A 322 -9.68 4.95 -10.00
CA ILE A 322 -10.52 6.16 -10.05
C ILE A 322 -11.99 5.78 -10.26
N ILE A 323 -12.31 4.83 -11.13
CA ILE A 323 -13.67 4.35 -11.40
C ILE A 323 -14.25 3.65 -10.18
N PHE A 324 -13.50 2.79 -9.50
CA PHE A 324 -13.94 2.15 -8.25
C PHE A 324 -14.26 3.19 -7.17
N ILE A 325 -13.37 4.19 -6.96
CA ILE A 325 -13.63 5.28 -6.01
C ILE A 325 -14.83 6.12 -6.45
N VAL A 326 -14.90 6.52 -7.72
CA VAL A 326 -15.99 7.37 -8.21
C VAL A 326 -17.31 6.60 -8.16
N LEU A 327 -17.37 5.34 -8.54
CA LEU A 327 -18.64 4.59 -8.50
C LEU A 327 -19.05 4.23 -7.07
N TYR A 328 -18.14 3.80 -6.20
CA TYR A 328 -18.53 3.39 -4.83
C TYR A 328 -18.66 4.58 -3.86
N VAL A 329 -17.81 5.61 -3.99
CA VAL A 329 -17.82 6.78 -3.09
C VAL A 329 -18.74 7.89 -3.61
N ARG A 330 -18.86 8.12 -4.92
CA ARG A 330 -19.82 9.11 -5.46
C ARG A 330 -21.24 8.64 -5.28
N ASP A 331 -21.54 7.36 -5.45
CA ASP A 331 -22.91 6.85 -5.33
C ASP A 331 -23.40 6.94 -3.87
N GLU A 332 -22.51 6.64 -2.91
CA GLU A 332 -22.76 6.89 -1.48
C GLU A 332 -22.84 8.39 -1.13
N ILE A 333 -22.06 9.26 -1.77
CA ILE A 333 -22.13 10.72 -1.58
C ILE A 333 -23.36 11.36 -2.27
N LEU A 334 -23.84 10.80 -3.38
CA LEU A 334 -25.02 11.28 -4.11
C LEU A 334 -26.31 10.82 -3.43
N LYS A 335 -26.43 9.55 -3.05
CA LYS A 335 -27.52 9.04 -2.18
C LYS A 335 -27.58 9.85 -0.88
N ALA A 336 -26.43 10.22 -0.35
CA ALA A 336 -26.28 11.08 0.82
C ALA A 336 -26.74 12.53 0.67
N ARG A 337 -26.71 13.09 -0.54
CA ARG A 337 -27.21 14.44 -0.83
C ARG A 337 -28.71 14.41 -1.10
N GLN A 338 -29.19 13.39 -1.80
CA GLN A 338 -30.62 13.17 -2.08
C GLN A 338 -31.42 12.92 -0.79
N SER A 339 -30.87 12.20 0.20
CA SER A 339 -31.53 11.97 1.49
C SER A 339 -31.63 13.22 2.39
N LYS A 340 -30.94 14.31 2.06
CA LYS A 340 -31.00 15.59 2.79
C LYS A 340 -31.85 16.65 2.07
N SER A 341 -32.16 16.43 0.80
CA SER A 341 -33.03 17.29 -0.01
C SER A 341 -34.44 16.75 -0.16
N ALA A 342 -34.75 15.57 0.42
CA ALA A 342 -36.13 15.10 0.52
C ALA A 342 -36.88 16.02 1.50
N PRO A 343 -37.99 16.66 1.07
CA PRO A 343 -38.80 17.46 1.98
C PRO A 343 -39.32 16.57 3.12
N PRO A 344 -39.41 17.08 4.36
CA PRO A 344 -40.09 16.35 5.41
C PRO A 344 -41.52 16.04 4.93
N GLN A 345 -41.91 14.77 4.98
CA GLN A 345 -43.31 14.41 4.77
C GLN A 345 -44.13 15.19 5.80
N PRO A 346 -45.17 15.93 5.38
CA PRO A 346 -46.04 16.61 6.33
C PRO A 346 -46.65 15.55 7.25
N ALA A 347 -46.55 15.79 8.55
CA ALA A 347 -47.26 14.99 9.54
C ALA A 347 -48.74 14.99 9.16
N VAL A 348 -49.26 13.81 8.84
CA VAL A 348 -50.69 13.62 8.62
C VAL A 348 -51.36 13.71 10.00
N PRO A 349 -52.41 14.52 10.15
CA PRO A 349 -53.06 14.80 11.44
C PRO A 349 -53.69 13.56 12.09
#